data_AF-A0A9J7YFA7-F1
#
_entry.id   AF-A0A9J7YFA7-F1
#
_cell.length_a   1.000
_cell.length_b   1.000
_cell.length_c   1.000
_cell.angle_alpha   90.00
_cell.angle_beta   90.00
_cell.angle_gamma   90.00
#
_symmetry.space_group_name_H-M   'P 1'
#
loop_
_entity.id
_entity.type
_entity.pdbx_description
1 polymer ?
#
loop_
_entity_poly.entity_id
_entity_poly.type
_entity_poly.pdbx_seq_one_letter_code
_entity_poly.pdbx_strand_id
1 'polypeptide(L)'
;MMEENSREHLDTDNEAGGEDALVGNVNKLMVTPPGYTGPPKKGHIIFDACFESGNLGRVDYISEFEFDLFIRPDTCNPRFRVWFNFTVENVRETQRVIFNIVNFSKTKSLYRDGMSPVVKSTSRPKWQRLPAKNVYYYRCPDHRRNYVMSFAFCFDREDDVYQFAYCYPYTYSRLQHYLASLERRNLDYLQREQLGLSVQQRRLDLLTITNPELFVHKGWL
;
A
#
# COMPACT_ATOMS: atom_id res chain seq x y z
N MET A 1 16.10 -52.31 -24.50
CA MET A 1 16.93 -51.34 -23.75
C MET A 1 16.91 -50.04 -24.53
N MET A 2 15.94 -49.18 -24.22
CA MET A 2 15.82 -47.80 -24.69
C MET A 2 15.21 -47.05 -23.50
N GLU A 3 15.96 -46.09 -22.96
CA GLU A 3 15.57 -45.27 -21.81
C GLU A 3 14.62 -44.15 -22.26
N GLU A 4 13.42 -44.14 -21.69
CA GLU A 4 12.50 -43.00 -21.73
C GLU A 4 12.71 -42.19 -20.45
N ASN A 5 13.24 -40.97 -20.60
CA ASN A 5 13.49 -40.05 -19.50
C ASN A 5 12.28 -39.11 -19.34
N SER A 6 11.26 -39.57 -18.62
CA SER A 6 10.13 -38.75 -18.16
C SER A 6 10.60 -37.82 -17.04
N ARG A 7 10.76 -36.54 -17.35
CA ARG A 7 11.00 -35.49 -16.36
C ARG A 7 9.77 -35.32 -15.48
N GLU A 8 9.85 -35.84 -14.26
CA GLU A 8 8.90 -35.57 -13.18
C GLU A 8 8.91 -34.07 -12.86
N HIS A 9 7.74 -33.46 -12.98
CA HIS A 9 7.47 -32.09 -12.56
C HIS A 9 7.41 -32.12 -11.03
N LEU A 10 8.47 -31.67 -10.37
CA LEU A 10 8.50 -31.54 -8.91
C LEU A 10 7.51 -30.43 -8.50
N ASP A 11 6.32 -30.85 -8.10
CA ASP A 11 5.42 -30.08 -7.26
C ASP A 11 6.17 -29.76 -5.97
N THR A 12 6.57 -28.50 -5.82
CA THR A 12 7.11 -28.00 -4.56
C THR A 12 5.90 -27.67 -3.70
N ASP A 13 5.50 -28.65 -2.89
CA ASP A 13 4.62 -28.46 -1.74
C ASP A 13 5.16 -27.28 -0.92
N ASN A 14 4.46 -26.17 -1.03
CA ASN A 14 4.76 -24.95 -0.32
C ASN A 14 4.24 -25.15 1.10
N GLU A 15 5.05 -25.77 1.96
CA GLU A 15 4.75 -25.94 3.37
C GLU A 15 4.38 -24.59 3.98
N ALA A 16 3.09 -24.47 4.33
CA ALA A 16 2.51 -23.35 5.04
C ALA A 16 3.03 -23.32 6.48
N GLY A 17 4.29 -22.95 6.65
CA GLY A 17 4.89 -22.66 7.95
C GLY A 17 4.34 -21.37 8.52
N GLY A 18 3.28 -21.48 9.32
CA GLY A 18 2.84 -20.52 10.34
C GLY A 18 2.83 -19.06 9.90
N GLU A 19 2.14 -18.73 8.81
CA GLU A 19 1.67 -17.34 8.64
C GLU A 19 0.52 -17.18 9.62
N ASP A 20 0.79 -16.60 10.80
CA ASP A 20 -0.26 -15.94 11.59
C ASP A 20 -1.02 -15.06 10.60
N ALA A 21 -2.25 -15.47 10.26
CA ALA A 21 -3.00 -14.83 9.20
C ALA A 21 -3.08 -13.34 9.56
N LEU A 22 -2.55 -12.45 8.73
CA LEU A 22 -2.59 -11.01 8.98
C LEU A 22 -4.05 -10.54 8.87
N VAL A 23 -4.82 -10.69 9.96
CA VAL A 23 -6.29 -10.59 9.96
C VAL A 23 -6.76 -9.16 9.65
N GLY A 24 -5.95 -8.14 9.97
CA GLY A 24 -6.32 -6.73 9.82
C GLY A 24 -5.13 -5.83 9.45
N ASN A 25 -5.44 -4.55 9.22
CA ASN A 25 -4.43 -3.52 9.21
C ASN A 25 -3.97 -3.21 10.64
N VAL A 26 -2.73 -2.79 10.81
CA VAL A 26 -2.27 -2.19 12.05
C VAL A 26 -3.11 -0.94 12.35
N ASN A 27 -3.48 -0.76 13.61
CA ASN A 27 -4.28 0.36 14.08
C ASN A 27 -3.60 0.97 15.30
N LYS A 28 -3.00 2.16 15.11
CA LYS A 28 -2.24 2.88 16.15
C LYS A 28 -1.28 1.98 16.94
N LEU A 29 -0.57 1.10 16.22
CA LEU A 29 0.40 0.17 16.77
C LEU A 29 1.68 0.92 17.15
N MET A 30 1.88 1.13 18.45
CA MET A 30 3.16 1.60 18.96
C MET A 30 4.17 0.47 18.99
N VAL A 31 5.32 0.68 18.37
CA VAL A 31 6.42 -0.29 18.36
C VAL A 31 7.49 0.18 19.33
N THR A 32 7.81 -0.65 20.32
CA THR A 32 8.85 -0.41 21.31
C THR A 32 9.93 -1.50 21.26
N PRO A 33 11.16 -1.21 21.73
CA PRO A 33 12.19 -2.24 21.83
C PRO A 33 11.71 -3.45 22.65
N PRO A 34 12.09 -4.69 22.28
CA PRO A 34 11.76 -5.88 23.04
C PRO A 34 12.18 -5.77 24.51
N GLY A 35 11.26 -6.08 25.43
CA GLY A 35 11.51 -6.00 26.87
C GLY A 35 11.43 -4.58 27.47
N TYR A 36 11.10 -3.55 26.68
CA TYR A 36 10.86 -2.21 27.21
C TYR A 36 9.55 -2.17 28.01
N THR A 37 9.64 -1.78 29.29
CA THR A 37 8.49 -1.69 30.22
C THR A 37 8.20 -0.27 30.70
N GLY A 38 8.97 0.71 30.23
CA GLY A 38 8.78 2.11 30.60
C GLY A 38 7.55 2.74 29.92
N PRO A 39 7.22 3.99 30.27
CA PRO A 39 6.18 4.74 29.57
C PRO A 39 6.56 4.97 28.10
N PRO A 40 5.60 5.12 27.17
CA PRO A 40 5.86 5.60 25.83
C PRO A 40 6.72 6.85 25.79
N LYS A 41 7.67 6.91 24.86
CA LYS A 41 8.55 8.06 24.63
C LYS A 41 8.44 8.52 23.18
N LYS A 42 8.78 9.79 22.93
CA LYS A 42 9.00 10.28 21.56
C LYS A 42 10.08 9.43 20.90
N GLY A 43 9.82 9.04 19.65
CA GLY A 43 10.65 8.11 18.89
C GLY A 43 10.18 6.65 18.95
N HIS A 44 9.27 6.29 19.86
CA HIS A 44 8.53 5.03 19.76
C HIS A 44 7.45 5.15 18.69
N ILE A 45 7.83 4.80 17.46
CA ILE A 45 7.01 5.05 16.28
C ILE A 45 5.67 4.32 16.41
N ILE A 46 4.60 5.06 16.14
CA ILE A 46 3.23 4.54 16.08
C ILE A 46 2.85 4.38 14.62
N PHE A 47 2.54 3.14 14.20
CA PHE A 47 2.11 2.80 12.86
C PHE A 47 0.60 2.69 12.79
N ASP A 48 0.00 3.25 11.75
CA ASP A 48 -1.43 3.10 11.49
C ASP A 48 -1.71 2.91 9.99
N ALA A 49 -2.59 1.98 9.68
CA ALA A 49 -3.12 1.75 8.34
C ALA A 49 -4.65 1.54 8.37
N CYS A 50 -5.32 1.88 9.48
CA CYS A 50 -6.75 1.72 9.64
C CYS A 50 -7.54 2.87 9.01
N PHE A 51 -7.34 3.10 7.72
CA PHE A 51 -8.02 4.16 6.96
C PHE A 51 -8.28 3.73 5.52
N GLU A 52 -9.04 4.54 4.78
CA GLU A 52 -9.39 4.26 3.39
C GLU A 52 -8.13 4.11 2.52
N SER A 53 -8.02 2.99 1.78
CA SER A 53 -6.85 2.56 1.01
C SER A 53 -5.60 2.21 1.83
N GLY A 54 -5.68 2.15 3.16
CA GLY A 54 -4.57 1.73 4.01
C GLY A 54 -4.23 0.24 3.84
N ASN A 55 -2.94 -0.09 3.83
CA ASN A 55 -2.46 -1.46 3.85
C ASN A 55 -1.10 -1.55 4.57
N LEU A 56 -1.12 -2.16 5.76
CA LEU A 56 0.04 -2.63 6.51
C LEU A 56 -0.48 -3.61 7.58
N GLY A 57 -0.07 -4.87 7.53
CA GLY A 57 -0.63 -5.93 8.39
C GLY A 57 0.14 -6.17 9.67
N ARG A 58 1.47 -6.05 9.64
CA ARG A 58 2.34 -6.26 10.81
C ARG A 58 3.62 -5.44 10.68
N VAL A 59 4.18 -5.09 11.83
CA VAL A 59 5.46 -4.40 11.97
C VAL A 59 6.29 -5.15 13.00
N ASP A 60 7.47 -5.60 12.60
CA ASP A 60 8.44 -6.23 13.48
C ASP A 60 9.57 -5.24 13.76
N TYR A 61 9.89 -5.06 15.06
CA TYR A 61 11.02 -4.23 15.48
C TYR A 61 12.32 -5.01 15.29
N ILE A 62 13.24 -4.49 14.47
CA ILE A 62 14.55 -5.10 14.24
C ILE A 62 15.61 -4.39 15.09
N SER A 63 15.65 -3.06 15.00
CA SER A 63 16.53 -2.21 15.81
C SER A 63 15.91 -0.83 15.99
N GLU A 64 16.62 0.07 16.69
CA GLU A 64 16.18 1.47 16.85
C GLU A 64 15.99 2.18 15.50
N PHE A 65 16.68 1.71 14.46
CA PHE A 65 16.72 2.33 13.15
C PHE A 65 16.11 1.47 12.05
N GLU A 66 15.54 0.30 12.37
CA GLU A 66 15.13 -0.68 11.36
C GLU A 66 13.85 -1.41 11.75
N PHE A 67 12.92 -1.48 10.79
CA PHE A 67 11.61 -2.11 10.97
C PHE A 67 11.26 -2.95 9.75
N ASP A 68 10.86 -4.18 10.01
CA ASP A 68 10.32 -5.07 8.99
C ASP A 68 8.80 -4.90 8.92
N LEU A 69 8.32 -4.59 7.72
CA LEU A 69 6.93 -4.30 7.43
C LEU A 69 6.34 -5.41 6.56
N PHE A 70 5.22 -5.95 7.02
CA PHE A 70 4.50 -7.02 6.32
C PHE A 70 3.19 -6.46 5.77
N ILE A 71 3.09 -6.43 4.44
CA ILE A 71 1.89 -5.98 3.76
C ILE A 71 0.87 -7.11 3.68
N ARG A 72 -0.41 -6.78 3.78
CA ARG A 72 -1.47 -7.79 3.60
C ARG A 72 -1.56 -8.17 2.13
N PRO A 73 -1.95 -9.42 1.83
CA PRO A 73 -2.30 -9.81 0.49
C PRO A 73 -3.61 -9.16 0.03
N ASP A 74 -3.83 -9.14 -1.28
CA ASP A 74 -5.10 -8.73 -1.87
C ASP A 74 -6.24 -9.64 -1.38
N THR A 75 -7.41 -9.03 -1.09
CA THR A 75 -8.56 -9.73 -0.50
C THR A 75 -9.01 -10.95 -1.32
N CYS A 76 -8.93 -10.88 -2.65
CA CYS A 76 -9.34 -11.95 -3.54
C CYS A 76 -8.14 -12.75 -4.11
N ASN A 77 -6.91 -12.43 -3.72
CA ASN A 77 -5.74 -13.14 -4.20
C ASN A 77 -4.60 -13.17 -3.16
N PRO A 78 -4.49 -14.25 -2.35
CA PRO A 78 -3.49 -14.34 -1.28
C PRO A 78 -2.04 -14.39 -1.78
N ARG A 79 -1.82 -14.55 -3.09
CA ARG A 79 -0.47 -14.59 -3.68
C ARG A 79 0.10 -13.20 -3.94
N PHE A 80 -0.73 -12.17 -4.11
CA PHE A 80 -0.28 -10.83 -4.48
C PHE A 80 -0.21 -9.89 -3.28
N ARG A 81 0.99 -9.33 -3.10
CA ARG A 81 1.36 -8.34 -2.09
C ARG A 81 2.18 -7.27 -2.80
N VAL A 82 1.57 -6.11 -3.07
CA VAL A 82 2.21 -5.01 -3.83
C VAL A 82 1.91 -3.65 -3.20
N TRP A 83 0.66 -3.41 -2.82
CA TRP A 83 0.24 -2.11 -2.31
C TRP A 83 0.55 -1.97 -0.81
N PHE A 84 1.16 -0.87 -0.42
CA PHE A 84 1.21 -0.41 0.98
C PHE A 84 0.77 1.04 1.05
N ASN A 85 0.15 1.38 2.17
CA ASN A 85 -0.22 2.73 2.51
C ASN A 85 -0.42 2.80 4.02
N PHE A 86 0.45 3.50 4.71
CA PHE A 86 0.45 3.58 6.16
C PHE A 86 0.92 4.95 6.62
N THR A 87 0.59 5.28 7.86
CA THR A 87 1.06 6.47 8.55
C THR A 87 1.98 6.08 9.69
N VAL A 88 2.88 7.01 10.02
CA VAL A 88 3.71 6.96 11.22
C VAL A 88 3.62 8.28 11.97
N GLU A 89 3.52 8.19 13.28
CA GLU A 89 3.50 9.33 14.21
C GLU A 89 4.33 9.02 15.46
N ASN A 90 4.39 9.96 16.41
CA ASN A 90 5.23 9.88 17.61
C ASN A 90 6.73 9.70 17.29
N VAL A 91 7.17 10.27 16.17
CA VAL A 91 8.57 10.28 15.76
C VAL A 91 9.36 11.34 16.53
N ARG A 92 10.69 11.26 16.50
CA ARG A 92 11.58 12.33 17.00
C ARG A 92 12.22 13.07 15.83
N GLU A 93 12.48 14.36 15.99
CA GLU A 93 13.28 15.11 15.02
C GLU A 93 14.66 14.44 14.85
N THR A 94 15.16 14.42 13.62
CA THR A 94 16.41 13.77 13.18
C THR A 94 16.44 12.24 13.31
N GLN A 95 15.35 11.60 13.75
CA GLN A 95 15.28 10.14 13.83
C GLN A 95 15.36 9.56 12.42
N ARG A 96 16.31 8.65 12.23
CA ARG A 96 16.56 7.96 10.96
C ARG A 96 16.05 6.54 11.06
N VAL A 97 15.34 6.09 10.05
CA VAL A 97 14.77 4.75 10.01
C VAL A 97 14.91 4.16 8.62
N ILE A 98 15.01 2.84 8.60
CA ILE A 98 14.91 2.00 7.41
C ILE A 98 13.64 1.17 7.56
N PHE A 99 12.76 1.31 6.59
CA PHE A 99 11.55 0.50 6.49
C PHE A 99 11.76 -0.57 5.42
N ASN A 100 11.67 -1.83 5.81
CA ASN A 100 11.82 -2.99 4.92
C ASN A 100 10.45 -3.59 4.60
N ILE A 101 9.97 -3.48 3.37
CA ILE A 101 8.83 -4.29 2.93
C ILE A 101 9.35 -5.68 2.55
N VAL A 102 9.17 -6.66 3.44
CA VAL A 102 9.87 -7.96 3.35
C VAL A 102 9.10 -9.06 2.61
N ASN A 103 7.81 -8.87 2.38
CA ASN A 103 6.92 -9.86 1.77
C ASN A 103 6.34 -9.39 0.43
N PHE A 104 7.14 -8.71 -0.39
CA PHE A 104 6.73 -8.18 -1.69
C PHE A 104 6.63 -9.29 -2.76
N SER A 105 5.50 -9.39 -3.48
CA SER A 105 5.27 -10.48 -4.45
C SER A 105 5.91 -10.26 -5.83
N LYS A 106 6.46 -9.08 -6.14
CA LYS A 106 7.03 -8.83 -7.46
C LYS A 106 8.47 -9.34 -7.56
N THR A 107 8.79 -10.14 -8.56
CA THR A 107 10.20 -10.55 -8.78
C THR A 107 10.98 -9.58 -9.66
N LYS A 108 10.27 -8.90 -10.57
CA LYS A 108 10.76 -7.79 -11.39
C LYS A 108 9.99 -6.54 -11.01
N SER A 109 10.67 -5.52 -10.50
CA SER A 109 10.06 -4.28 -10.05
C SER A 109 10.80 -3.08 -10.61
N LEU A 110 10.04 -2.07 -11.03
CA LEU A 110 10.57 -0.76 -11.45
C LEU A 110 11.31 -0.03 -10.33
N TYR A 111 11.25 -0.52 -9.08
CA TYR A 111 12.12 -0.06 -8.01
C TYR A 111 13.61 -0.24 -8.33
N ARG A 112 13.97 -1.18 -9.22
CA ARG A 112 15.33 -1.30 -9.77
C ARG A 112 15.66 -0.21 -10.79
N ASP A 113 14.64 0.38 -11.40
CA ASP A 113 14.74 1.32 -12.51
C ASP A 113 14.30 2.74 -12.09
N GLY A 114 14.46 3.08 -10.80
CA GLY A 114 14.26 4.44 -10.28
C GLY A 114 12.84 4.78 -9.81
N MET A 115 11.91 3.82 -9.78
CA MET A 115 10.66 4.01 -9.03
C MET A 115 10.98 4.23 -7.55
N SER A 116 10.19 5.07 -6.88
CA SER A 116 10.28 5.27 -5.43
C SER A 116 8.90 5.45 -4.81
N PRO A 117 8.74 5.06 -3.53
CA PRO A 117 7.52 5.34 -2.77
C PRO A 117 7.26 6.83 -2.69
N VAL A 118 6.03 7.20 -2.36
CA VAL A 118 5.66 8.59 -2.09
C VAL A 118 5.46 8.82 -0.60
N VAL A 119 5.81 10.01 -0.15
CA VAL A 119 5.62 10.48 1.22
C VAL A 119 4.89 11.83 1.21
N LYS A 120 4.09 12.06 2.23
CA LYS A 120 3.61 13.39 2.62
C LYS A 120 3.58 13.48 4.15
N SER A 121 3.39 14.67 4.69
CA SER A 121 3.12 14.85 6.12
C SER A 121 1.96 15.80 6.36
N THR A 122 1.52 15.93 7.61
CA THR A 122 0.50 16.91 8.02
C THR A 122 0.87 18.34 7.63
N SER A 123 2.12 18.75 7.86
CA SER A 123 2.58 20.08 7.44
C SER A 123 2.92 20.20 5.95
N ARG A 124 3.13 19.08 5.24
CA ARG A 124 3.40 19.03 3.80
C ARG A 124 2.43 18.08 3.11
N PRO A 125 1.19 18.53 2.82
CA PRO A 125 0.11 17.65 2.37
C PRO A 125 0.25 17.17 0.92
N LYS A 126 1.20 17.72 0.15
CA LYS A 126 1.47 17.31 -1.23
C LYS A 126 2.40 16.09 -1.23
N TRP A 127 1.95 15.03 -1.89
CA TRP A 127 2.76 13.83 -2.12
C TRP A 127 4.03 14.15 -2.91
N GLN A 128 5.16 13.65 -2.42
CA GLN A 128 6.45 13.74 -3.06
C GLN A 128 7.10 12.37 -3.13
N ARG A 129 7.84 12.10 -4.20
CA ARG A 129 8.63 10.86 -4.32
C ARG A 129 9.81 10.90 -3.38
N LEU A 130 10.09 9.77 -2.72
CA LEU A 130 11.35 9.59 -2.00
C LEU A 130 12.52 9.65 -3.00
N PRO A 131 13.69 10.18 -2.60
CA PRO A 131 14.88 10.13 -3.44
C PRO A 131 15.22 8.67 -3.78
N ALA A 132 15.37 8.35 -5.07
CA ALA A 132 15.63 6.98 -5.52
C ALA A 132 16.91 6.39 -4.88
N LYS A 133 17.91 7.23 -4.58
CA LYS A 133 19.14 6.83 -3.87
C LYS A 133 18.93 6.29 -2.45
N ASN A 134 17.77 6.54 -1.85
CA ASN A 134 17.39 6.06 -0.52
C ASN A 134 16.48 4.83 -0.60
N VAL A 135 16.22 4.28 -1.80
CA VAL A 135 15.32 3.14 -2.02
C VAL A 135 16.12 2.00 -2.64
N TYR A 136 15.97 0.82 -2.06
CA TYR A 136 16.72 -0.37 -2.44
C TYR A 136 15.76 -1.52 -2.71
N TYR A 137 16.06 -2.30 -3.74
CA TYR A 137 15.25 -3.46 -4.12
C TYR A 137 16.12 -4.67 -4.42
N TYR A 138 16.16 -5.61 -3.48
CA TYR A 138 17.12 -6.72 -3.50
C TYR A 138 16.48 -8.02 -3.05
N ARG A 139 17.16 -9.14 -3.34
CA ARG A 139 16.75 -10.46 -2.89
C ARG A 139 17.47 -10.73 -1.57
N CYS A 140 16.72 -10.94 -0.49
CA CYS A 140 17.31 -11.18 0.82
C CYS A 140 17.27 -12.67 1.17
N PRO A 141 18.41 -13.34 1.38
CA PRO A 141 18.45 -14.74 1.81
C PRO A 141 17.70 -14.98 3.12
N ASP A 142 17.84 -14.07 4.08
CA ASP A 142 17.30 -14.18 5.44
C ASP A 142 15.76 -14.09 5.48
N HIS A 143 15.15 -13.42 4.50
CA HIS A 143 13.69 -13.38 4.34
C HIS A 143 13.19 -14.45 3.35
N ARG A 144 13.59 -15.71 3.55
CA ARG A 144 13.18 -16.85 2.70
C ARG A 144 13.49 -16.65 1.21
N ARG A 145 14.58 -15.93 0.90
CA ARG A 145 14.96 -15.54 -0.48
C ARG A 145 13.90 -14.70 -1.21
N ASN A 146 13.00 -14.04 -0.48
CA ASN A 146 12.04 -13.10 -1.03
C ASN A 146 12.72 -11.79 -1.47
N TYR A 147 11.99 -11.01 -2.25
CA TYR A 147 12.38 -9.66 -2.58
C TYR A 147 11.98 -8.70 -1.46
N VAL A 148 12.94 -7.89 -1.06
CA VAL A 148 12.77 -6.84 -0.05
C VAL A 148 12.90 -5.50 -0.73
N MET A 149 11.97 -4.60 -0.40
CA MET A 149 12.04 -3.19 -0.77
C MET A 149 12.29 -2.36 0.48
N SER A 150 13.49 -1.79 0.59
CA SER A 150 13.91 -0.99 1.73
C SER A 150 13.95 0.47 1.36
N PHE A 151 13.48 1.35 2.24
CA PHE A 151 13.68 2.78 2.05
C PHE A 151 14.09 3.48 3.35
N ALA A 152 15.12 4.32 3.24
CA ALA A 152 15.63 5.11 4.34
C ALA A 152 14.92 6.47 4.41
N PHE A 153 14.53 6.86 5.61
CA PHE A 153 13.86 8.12 5.88
C PHE A 153 14.43 8.81 7.12
N CYS A 154 14.51 10.14 7.09
CA CYS A 154 14.90 10.96 8.24
C CYS A 154 13.74 11.89 8.58
N PHE A 155 13.16 11.72 9.77
CA PHE A 155 12.10 12.58 10.26
C PHE A 155 12.67 13.95 10.63
N ASP A 156 11.93 14.98 10.30
CA ASP A 156 12.35 16.38 10.45
C ASP A 156 11.34 17.23 11.24
N ARG A 157 10.17 16.69 11.59
CA ARG A 157 9.15 17.34 12.41
C ARG A 157 8.47 16.30 13.30
N GLU A 158 8.66 16.43 14.60
CA GLU A 158 8.17 15.44 15.58
C GLU A 158 6.67 15.51 15.87
N ASP A 159 6.02 16.61 15.50
CA ASP A 159 4.57 16.79 15.62
C ASP A 159 3.81 16.39 14.34
N ASP A 160 4.54 16.04 13.28
CA ASP A 160 3.94 15.63 12.03
C ASP A 160 3.55 14.15 12.05
N VAL A 161 2.42 13.85 11.40
CA VAL A 161 2.09 12.50 10.95
C VAL A 161 2.58 12.35 9.52
N TYR A 162 3.46 11.37 9.28
CA TYR A 162 3.98 11.07 7.96
C TYR A 162 3.18 9.93 7.34
N GLN A 163 2.82 10.05 6.07
CA GLN A 163 2.14 9.00 5.33
C GLN A 163 3.03 8.51 4.20
N PHE A 164 3.23 7.21 4.11
CA PHE A 164 4.00 6.54 3.08
C PHE A 164 3.08 5.65 2.25
N ALA A 165 3.22 5.68 0.93
CA ALA A 165 2.46 4.83 0.03
C ALA A 165 3.30 4.33 -1.15
N TYR A 166 2.90 3.19 -1.70
CA TYR A 166 3.54 2.58 -2.88
C TYR A 166 3.52 3.52 -4.10
N CYS A 167 2.40 4.22 -4.30
CA CYS A 167 2.22 5.26 -5.31
C CYS A 167 1.17 6.27 -4.82
N TYR A 168 0.86 7.29 -5.59
CA TYR A 168 -0.16 8.29 -5.27
C TYR A 168 -1.53 7.63 -5.01
N PRO A 169 -2.04 7.61 -3.77
CA PRO A 169 -3.34 7.04 -3.50
C PRO A 169 -4.45 7.91 -4.07
N TYR A 170 -5.46 7.28 -4.64
CA TYR A 170 -6.70 7.92 -5.05
C TYR A 170 -7.86 7.18 -4.39
N THR A 171 -8.46 7.81 -3.38
CA THR A 171 -9.46 7.18 -2.55
C THR A 171 -10.83 7.19 -3.22
N TYR A 172 -11.70 6.25 -2.85
CA TYR A 172 -13.08 6.20 -3.32
C TYR A 172 -13.87 7.43 -2.88
N SER A 173 -13.67 7.92 -1.65
CA SER A 173 -14.28 9.18 -1.19
C SER A 173 -13.87 10.36 -2.08
N ARG A 174 -12.59 10.42 -2.48
CA ARG A 174 -12.08 11.46 -3.41
C ARG A 174 -12.72 11.32 -4.78
N LEU A 175 -12.85 10.10 -5.31
CA LEU A 175 -13.57 9.83 -6.56
C LEU A 175 -15.00 10.38 -6.49
N GLN A 176 -15.75 9.98 -5.45
CA GLN A 176 -17.15 10.35 -5.31
C GLN A 176 -17.34 11.86 -5.17
N HIS A 177 -16.48 12.54 -4.41
CA HIS A 177 -16.49 14.02 -4.33
C HIS A 177 -16.19 14.68 -5.68
N TYR A 178 -15.23 14.13 -6.43
CA TYR A 178 -14.89 14.64 -7.76
C TYR A 178 -16.08 14.49 -8.72
N LEU A 179 -16.70 13.31 -8.78
CA LEU A 179 -17.86 13.05 -9.63
C LEU A 179 -19.06 13.93 -9.24
N ALA A 180 -19.33 14.10 -7.94
CA ALA A 180 -20.38 14.99 -7.45
C ALA A 180 -20.09 16.47 -7.78
N SER A 181 -18.81 16.87 -7.84
CA SER A 181 -18.42 18.20 -8.30
C SER A 181 -18.70 18.39 -9.79
N LEU A 182 -18.42 17.38 -10.62
CA LEU A 182 -18.72 17.42 -12.05
C LEU A 182 -20.23 17.50 -12.32
N GLU A 183 -21.02 16.70 -11.61
CA GLU A 183 -22.47 16.68 -11.72
C GLU A 183 -23.09 18.04 -11.35
N ARG A 184 -22.60 18.68 -10.28
CA ARG A 184 -23.03 20.04 -9.89
C ARG A 184 -22.72 21.13 -10.92
N ARG A 185 -21.79 20.90 -11.84
CA ARG A 185 -21.52 21.85 -12.94
C ARG A 185 -22.62 21.86 -13.99
N ASN A 186 -23.53 20.88 -13.96
CA ASN A 186 -24.69 20.76 -14.86
C ASN A 186 -24.31 20.93 -16.34
N LEU A 187 -23.30 20.19 -16.77
CA LEU A 187 -22.82 20.21 -18.15
C LEU A 187 -23.79 19.38 -19.01
N ASP A 188 -24.37 19.99 -20.04
CA ASP A 188 -25.36 19.39 -20.94
C ASP A 188 -24.84 18.17 -21.71
N TYR A 189 -23.53 18.10 -21.95
CA TYR A 189 -22.85 16.99 -22.62
C TYR A 189 -22.38 15.87 -21.66
N LEU A 190 -22.59 15.99 -20.35
CA LEU A 190 -22.15 15.01 -19.36
C LEU A 190 -23.34 14.41 -18.60
N GLN A 191 -23.46 13.10 -18.65
CA GLN A 191 -24.43 12.35 -17.84
C GLN A 191 -23.68 11.38 -16.92
N ARG A 192 -24.00 11.40 -15.63
CA ARG A 192 -23.52 10.44 -14.64
C ARG A 192 -24.63 9.48 -14.26
N GLU A 193 -24.41 8.19 -14.46
CA GLU A 193 -25.38 7.14 -14.16
C GLU A 193 -24.75 6.11 -13.20
N GLN A 194 -25.58 5.40 -12.45
CA GLN A 194 -25.13 4.23 -11.70
C GLN A 194 -25.25 3.00 -12.58
N LEU A 195 -24.12 2.43 -12.99
CA LEU A 195 -24.09 1.18 -13.76
C LEU A 195 -24.51 -0.01 -12.90
N GLY A 196 -24.13 0.00 -11.63
CA GLY A 196 -24.42 -1.07 -10.69
C GLY A 196 -23.67 -0.91 -9.37
N LEU A 197 -23.57 -2.00 -8.63
CA LEU A 197 -22.86 -2.07 -7.36
C LEU A 197 -21.74 -3.12 -7.44
N SER A 198 -20.61 -2.83 -6.82
CA SER A 198 -19.56 -3.82 -6.58
C SER A 198 -20.00 -4.88 -5.55
N VAL A 199 -19.23 -5.95 -5.40
CA VAL A 199 -19.48 -7.01 -4.39
C VAL A 199 -19.63 -6.42 -2.97
N GLN A 200 -18.87 -5.39 -2.64
CA GLN A 200 -18.94 -4.68 -1.35
C GLN A 200 -19.94 -3.51 -1.35
N GLN A 201 -20.94 -3.54 -2.23
CA GLN A 201 -22.03 -2.57 -2.30
C GLN A 201 -21.58 -1.11 -2.54
N ARG A 202 -20.40 -0.90 -3.17
CA ARG A 202 -19.97 0.43 -3.63
C ARG A 202 -20.53 0.74 -5.01
N ARG A 203 -20.94 1.99 -5.23
CA ARG A 203 -21.47 2.51 -6.49
C ARG A 203 -20.43 2.42 -7.61
N LEU A 204 -20.84 1.84 -8.73
CA LEU A 204 -20.09 1.86 -9.98
C LEU A 204 -20.69 2.93 -10.88
N ASP A 205 -19.95 4.01 -11.10
CA ASP A 205 -20.39 5.15 -11.89
C ASP A 205 -20.03 4.98 -13.37
N LEU A 206 -21.00 5.26 -14.25
CA LEU A 206 -20.80 5.42 -15.69
C LEU A 206 -20.90 6.92 -16.03
N LEU A 207 -19.87 7.46 -16.67
CA LEU A 207 -19.89 8.80 -17.23
C LEU A 207 -20.06 8.70 -18.75
N THR A 208 -21.15 9.26 -19.26
CA THR A 208 -21.35 9.44 -20.71
C THR A 208 -21.01 10.88 -21.06
N ILE A 209 -20.05 11.08 -21.96
CA ILE A 209 -19.71 12.40 -22.52
C ILE A 209 -20.04 12.36 -24.00
N THR A 210 -21.07 13.08 -24.43
CA THR A 210 -21.53 13.06 -25.82
C THR A 210 -22.31 14.33 -26.17
N ASN A 211 -22.63 14.52 -27.46
CA ASN A 211 -23.52 15.60 -27.89
C ASN A 211 -24.88 15.47 -27.16
N PRO A 212 -25.41 16.55 -26.55
CA PRO A 212 -26.69 16.53 -25.84
C PRO A 212 -27.85 15.86 -26.61
N GLU A 213 -27.88 16.00 -27.93
CA GLU A 213 -28.91 15.40 -28.80
C GLU A 213 -28.92 13.86 -28.75
N LEU A 214 -27.79 13.22 -28.46
CA LEU A 214 -27.66 11.77 -28.44
C LEU A 214 -28.14 11.14 -27.12
N PHE A 215 -28.43 11.93 -26.08
CA PHE A 215 -28.99 11.40 -24.84
C PHE A 215 -30.45 10.94 -24.97
N VAL A 216 -31.20 11.55 -25.91
CA VAL A 216 -32.64 11.28 -26.11
C VAL A 216 -32.88 9.90 -26.75
N HIS A 217 -31.87 9.33 -27.40
CA HIS A 217 -31.96 8.04 -28.10
C HIS A 217 -31.54 6.83 -27.28
N LYS A 218 -31.36 6.95 -25.95
CA LYS A 218 -31.05 5.82 -25.04
C LYS A 218 -32.25 4.88 -24.77
N GLY A 219 -33.14 4.69 -25.74
CA GLY A 219 -34.05 3.55 -25.77
C GLY A 219 -33.31 2.37 -26.37
N TRP A 220 -32.80 1.47 -25.52
CA TRP A 220 -32.15 0.24 -25.99
C TRP A 220 -33.15 -0.66 -26.72
N LEU A 221 -32.73 -1.20 -27.87
CA LEU A 221 -33.25 -2.43 -28.49
C LEU A 221 -33.10 -3.62 -27.55
#